data_AF-A0A9W4EA20-F1
#
_entry.id   AF-A0A9W4EA20-F1
#
_cell.length_a   1.000
_cell.length_b   1.000
_cell.length_c   1.000
_cell.angle_alpha   90.00
_cell.angle_beta   90.00
_cell.angle_gamma   90.00
#
_symmetry.space_group_name_H-M   'P 1'
#
loop_
_entity.id
_entity.type
_entity.pdbx_description
1 polymer ?
#
loop_
_entity_poly.entity_id
_entity_poly.type
_entity_poly.pdbx_seq_one_letter_code
_entity_poly.pdbx_strand_id
1 'polypeptide(L)'
;MTNFTDMNRQDQQAYLMKPIIDELKQVGGQATTRDLKRAVVEREEDIPENILTMYKTSRNGRKYLPFNYAFNFAISNLIMAGMLKRPKQGIVVLTEKGRKYKGSRTELSEAVYKISLPQWQKKIEQNKKSKESNIDIREAESLDDLEEDWKGPLLNALLNLSPGKFELFCRALVAKMNVDLDETIGTSLTGDGGVDGYGYIKTDDFRTARVAIQAKRWNPSNSVSSPEIDKFRGAMDKFRAEYGIFITTSTFTRDAIKASRAGTRVITLIDGDHLLELIAKYELYVTKKVITTYELDDFFEDEN
;
A
#
# COMPACT_ATOMS: atom_id res chain seq x y z
N MET A 1 -6.01 19.11 -17.58
CA MET A 1 -5.63 18.87 -16.18
C MET A 1 -4.21 18.33 -16.20
N THR A 2 -3.32 18.86 -15.36
CA THR A 2 -1.95 18.34 -15.25
C THR A 2 -2.01 17.01 -14.50
N ASN A 3 -1.44 15.96 -15.07
CA ASN A 3 -1.43 14.63 -14.45
C ASN A 3 -0.58 14.67 -13.17
N PHE A 4 -0.96 13.95 -12.11
CA PHE A 4 -0.28 14.01 -10.82
C PHE A 4 1.24 13.73 -10.92
N THR A 5 1.63 12.83 -11.83
CA THR A 5 3.03 12.45 -12.05
C THR A 5 3.89 13.52 -12.72
N ASP A 6 3.26 14.50 -13.38
CA ASP A 6 3.95 15.59 -14.08
C ASP A 6 4.21 16.80 -13.15
N MET A 7 3.56 16.81 -11.99
CA MET A 7 3.75 17.83 -10.97
C MET A 7 5.13 17.71 -10.31
N ASN A 8 5.72 18.84 -9.91
CA ASN A 8 6.91 18.81 -9.07
C ASN A 8 6.58 18.24 -7.68
N ARG A 9 7.60 17.87 -6.89
CA ARG A 9 7.39 17.24 -5.58
C ARG A 9 6.57 18.08 -4.61
N GLN A 10 6.74 19.40 -4.60
CA GLN A 10 6.01 20.28 -3.71
C GLN A 10 4.53 20.37 -4.11
N ASP A 11 4.26 20.45 -5.41
CA ASP A 11 2.89 20.45 -5.94
C ASP A 11 2.19 19.11 -5.70
N GLN A 12 2.90 17.98 -5.80
CA GLN A 12 2.37 16.66 -5.42
C GLN A 12 1.99 16.60 -3.94
N GLN A 13 2.84 17.13 -3.06
CA GLN A 13 2.54 17.21 -1.62
C GLN A 13 1.29 18.08 -1.38
N ALA A 14 1.24 19.27 -1.97
CA ALA A 14 0.11 20.20 -1.88
C ALA A 14 -1.19 19.54 -2.41
N TYR A 15 -1.07 18.82 -3.52
CA TYR A 15 -2.17 18.07 -4.12
C TYR A 15 -2.76 17.08 -3.10
N LEU A 16 -1.92 16.25 -2.49
CA LEU A 16 -2.34 15.18 -1.58
C LEU A 16 -2.97 15.65 -0.26
N MET A 17 -2.68 16.88 0.20
CA MET A 17 -3.17 17.34 1.50
C MET A 17 -4.70 17.32 1.63
N LYS A 18 -5.42 17.76 0.59
CA LYS A 18 -6.89 17.84 0.61
C LYS A 18 -7.55 16.45 0.53
N PRO A 19 -7.17 15.57 -0.42
CA PRO A 19 -7.65 14.18 -0.46
C PRO A 19 -7.43 13.43 0.86
N ILE A 20 -6.28 13.61 1.50
CA ILE A 20 -5.98 13.02 2.82
C ILE A 20 -7.00 13.45 3.87
N ILE A 21 -7.30 14.75 3.98
CA ILE A 21 -8.29 15.26 4.94
C ILE A 21 -9.68 14.72 4.61
N ASP A 22 -10.06 14.73 3.34
CA ASP A 22 -11.40 14.34 2.92
C ASP A 22 -11.63 12.85 3.15
N GLU A 23 -10.66 12.00 2.82
CA GLU A 23 -10.75 10.57 3.08
C GLU A 23 -10.85 10.29 4.57
N LEU A 24 -10.01 10.94 5.39
CA LEU A 24 -10.10 10.77 6.84
C LEU A 24 -11.48 11.17 7.37
N LYS A 25 -12.13 12.20 6.82
CA LYS A 25 -13.51 12.57 7.22
C LYS A 25 -14.51 11.49 6.85
N GLN A 26 -14.39 10.87 5.66
CA GLN A 26 -15.29 9.81 5.20
C GLN A 26 -15.23 8.59 6.13
N VAL A 27 -14.04 8.21 6.61
CA VAL A 27 -13.85 7.03 7.46
C VAL A 27 -13.99 7.30 8.97
N GLY A 28 -14.55 8.46 9.37
CA GLY A 28 -14.82 8.78 10.79
C GLY A 28 -13.67 9.47 11.53
N GLY A 29 -12.61 9.82 10.83
CA GLY A 29 -11.53 10.70 11.29
C GLY A 29 -10.24 9.99 11.70
N GLN A 30 -10.11 8.70 11.42
CA GLN A 30 -8.90 7.91 11.68
C GLN A 30 -8.72 6.83 10.62
N ALA A 31 -7.48 6.65 10.15
CA ALA A 31 -7.11 5.58 9.23
C ALA A 31 -5.65 5.16 9.43
N THR A 32 -5.28 4.01 8.88
CA THR A 32 -3.87 3.67 8.69
C THR A 32 -3.31 4.45 7.48
N THR A 33 -2.01 4.74 7.47
CA THR A 33 -1.36 5.40 6.32
C THR A 33 -1.52 4.59 5.05
N ARG A 34 -1.42 3.25 5.14
CA ARG A 34 -1.69 2.32 4.04
C ARG A 34 -3.09 2.46 3.46
N ASP A 35 -4.13 2.34 4.30
CA ASP A 35 -5.51 2.40 3.81
C ASP A 35 -5.82 3.78 3.22
N LEU A 36 -5.20 4.83 3.77
CA LEU A 36 -5.31 6.19 3.28
C LEU A 36 -4.63 6.38 1.92
N LYS A 37 -3.41 5.85 1.72
CA LYS A 37 -2.73 5.84 0.40
C LYS A 37 -3.62 5.19 -0.66
N ARG A 38 -4.15 4.00 -0.37
CA ARG A 38 -5.02 3.26 -1.30
C ARG A 38 -6.31 4.03 -1.61
N ALA A 39 -7.00 4.52 -0.60
CA ALA A 39 -8.25 5.24 -0.79
C ALA A 39 -8.08 6.56 -1.56
N VAL A 40 -6.98 7.28 -1.32
CA VAL A 40 -6.64 8.49 -2.09
C VAL A 40 -6.42 8.15 -3.57
N VAL A 41 -5.66 7.10 -3.88
CA VAL A 41 -5.44 6.66 -5.28
C VAL A 41 -6.75 6.19 -5.92
N GLU A 42 -7.58 5.45 -5.19
CA GLU A 42 -8.87 4.96 -5.70
C GLU A 42 -9.83 6.10 -6.06
N ARG A 43 -9.86 7.20 -5.29
CA ARG A 43 -10.82 8.30 -5.49
C ARG A 43 -10.34 9.43 -6.38
N GLU A 44 -9.05 9.71 -6.43
CA GLU A 44 -8.51 10.85 -7.16
C GLU A 44 -8.13 10.45 -8.60
N GLU A 45 -8.98 10.78 -9.57
CA GLU A 45 -8.80 10.36 -10.98
C GLU A 45 -7.47 10.79 -11.61
N ASP A 46 -6.94 11.96 -11.22
CA ASP A 46 -5.65 12.47 -11.72
C ASP A 46 -4.44 11.68 -11.19
N ILE A 47 -4.63 10.79 -10.21
CA ILE A 47 -3.58 9.92 -9.70
C ILE A 47 -3.63 8.59 -10.46
N PRO A 48 -2.55 8.19 -11.15
CA PRO A 48 -2.48 6.88 -11.80
C PRO A 48 -2.60 5.72 -10.80
N GLU A 49 -3.34 4.68 -11.15
CA GLU A 49 -3.61 3.55 -10.26
C GLU A 49 -2.37 2.69 -9.97
N ASN A 50 -1.43 2.62 -10.93
CA ASN A 50 -0.17 1.89 -10.78
C ASN A 50 0.86 2.61 -9.90
N ILE A 51 0.55 3.81 -9.40
CA ILE A 51 1.50 4.63 -8.64
C ILE A 51 1.98 3.94 -7.34
N LEU A 52 1.17 3.03 -6.80
CA LEU A 52 1.47 2.23 -5.60
C LEU A 52 2.48 1.10 -5.84
N THR A 53 2.81 0.81 -7.11
CA THR A 53 3.75 -0.26 -7.50
C THR A 53 4.86 0.26 -8.42
N MET A 54 4.93 1.57 -8.69
CA MET A 54 5.96 2.21 -9.51
C MET A 54 7.21 2.56 -8.69
N TYR A 55 8.09 1.58 -8.49
CA TYR A 55 9.39 1.79 -7.84
C TYR A 55 10.41 2.49 -8.75
N LYS A 56 11.23 3.38 -8.17
CA LYS A 56 12.41 3.98 -8.80
C LYS A 56 13.68 3.54 -8.08
N THR A 57 14.80 3.50 -8.80
CA THR A 57 16.12 3.23 -8.22
C THR A 57 16.79 4.56 -7.86
N SER A 58 17.24 4.69 -6.61
CA SER A 58 18.02 5.82 -6.13
C SER A 58 19.48 5.73 -6.59
N ARG A 59 20.26 6.79 -6.35
CA ARG A 59 21.70 6.83 -6.69
C ARG A 59 22.53 5.74 -5.99
N ASN A 60 22.10 5.29 -4.81
CA ASN A 60 22.75 4.21 -4.06
C ASN A 60 22.20 2.81 -4.39
N GLY A 61 21.41 2.67 -5.45
CA GLY A 61 20.88 1.38 -5.91
C GLY A 61 19.66 0.86 -5.15
N ARG A 62 19.20 1.55 -4.11
CA ARG A 62 17.97 1.19 -3.38
C ARG A 62 16.73 1.47 -4.23
N LYS A 63 15.73 0.61 -4.12
CA LYS A 63 14.43 0.84 -4.77
C LYS A 63 13.50 1.52 -3.80
N TYR A 64 12.78 2.53 -4.25
CA TYR A 64 11.87 3.31 -3.43
C TYR A 64 10.60 3.66 -4.22
N LEU A 65 9.49 3.88 -3.52
CA LEU A 65 8.23 4.30 -4.13
C LEU A 65 8.11 5.84 -4.07
N PRO A 66 8.19 6.58 -5.19
CA PRO A 66 8.18 8.04 -5.17
C PRO A 66 6.91 8.64 -4.54
N PHE A 67 5.77 7.95 -4.70
CA PHE A 67 4.50 8.38 -4.12
C PHE A 67 4.53 8.45 -2.59
N ASN A 68 5.23 7.51 -1.94
CA ASN A 68 5.34 7.50 -0.49
C ASN A 68 6.01 8.77 0.02
N TYR A 69 7.05 9.26 -0.64
CA TYR A 69 7.70 10.51 -0.24
C TYR A 69 6.72 11.68 -0.30
N ALA A 70 6.02 11.87 -1.43
CA ALA A 70 5.05 12.95 -1.56
C ALA A 70 3.93 12.85 -0.50
N PHE A 71 3.42 11.63 -0.27
CA PHE A 71 2.38 11.36 0.73
C PHE A 71 2.87 11.61 2.17
N ASN A 72 4.04 11.10 2.53
CA ASN A 72 4.62 11.24 3.87
C ASN A 72 4.93 12.71 4.19
N PHE A 73 5.44 13.48 3.23
CA PHE A 73 5.62 14.92 3.40
C PHE A 73 4.28 15.66 3.52
N ALA A 74 3.26 15.29 2.75
CA ALA A 74 1.93 15.88 2.90
C ALA A 74 1.36 15.64 4.31
N ILE A 75 1.46 14.41 4.83
CA ILE A 75 1.08 14.08 6.21
C ILE A 75 1.89 14.89 7.22
N SER A 76 3.21 14.99 7.05
CA SER A 76 4.10 15.74 7.94
C SER A 76 3.70 17.22 8.02
N ASN A 77 3.50 17.84 6.86
CA ASN A 77 3.09 19.23 6.76
C ASN A 77 1.73 19.46 7.44
N LEU A 78 0.78 18.55 7.22
CA LEU A 78 -0.54 18.60 7.88
C LEU A 78 -0.45 18.44 9.40
N ILE A 79 0.46 17.60 9.91
CA ILE A 79 0.73 17.44 11.35
C ILE A 79 1.33 18.74 11.92
N MET A 80 2.36 19.29 11.27
CA MET A 80 2.99 20.56 11.66
C MET A 80 2.00 21.72 11.71
N ALA A 81 1.06 21.76 10.77
CA ALA A 81 -0.01 22.74 10.73
C ALA A 81 -1.18 22.47 11.71
N GLY A 82 -1.10 21.38 12.48
CA GLY A 82 -2.11 20.98 13.47
C GLY A 82 -3.42 20.48 12.86
N MET A 83 -3.43 20.08 11.59
CA MET A 83 -4.61 19.48 10.92
C MET A 83 -4.77 18.00 11.27
N LEU A 84 -3.64 17.32 11.48
CA LEU A 84 -3.56 15.90 11.80
C LEU A 84 -2.75 15.66 13.07
N LYS A 85 -2.93 14.49 13.67
CA LYS A 85 -2.06 13.93 14.70
C LYS A 85 -1.77 12.47 14.40
N ARG A 86 -0.64 11.98 14.91
CA ARG A 86 -0.18 10.60 14.74
C ARG A 86 -0.05 9.96 16.13
N PRO A 87 -1.12 9.35 16.68
CA PRO A 87 -1.09 8.78 18.03
C PRO A 87 -0.19 7.55 18.13
N LYS A 88 -0.03 6.82 17.03
CA LYS A 88 0.84 5.65 16.90
C LYS A 88 1.44 5.65 15.49
N GLN A 89 2.57 5.00 15.32
CA GLN A 89 3.17 4.78 13.99
C GLN A 89 2.16 4.12 13.05
N GLY A 90 2.16 4.53 11.77
CA GLY A 90 1.21 4.07 10.77
C GLY A 90 -0.25 4.52 10.94
N ILE A 91 -0.62 5.20 12.03
CA ILE A 91 -2.01 5.64 12.29
C ILE A 91 -2.11 7.16 12.25
N VAL A 92 -3.04 7.68 11.46
CA VAL A 92 -3.28 9.12 11.30
C VAL A 92 -4.71 9.47 11.73
N VAL A 93 -4.85 10.56 12.47
CA VAL A 93 -6.13 11.01 13.04
C VAL A 93 -6.34 12.51 12.77
N LEU A 94 -7.55 12.90 12.39
CA LEU A 94 -7.92 14.32 12.28
C LEU A 94 -7.96 15.00 13.65
N THR A 95 -7.40 16.19 13.72
CA THR A 95 -7.65 17.12 14.85
C THR A 95 -9.01 17.80 14.67
N GLU A 96 -9.44 18.55 15.68
CA GLU A 96 -10.63 19.39 15.57
C GLU A 96 -10.51 20.40 14.42
N LYS A 97 -9.33 21.00 14.25
CA LYS A 97 -9.01 21.93 13.15
C LYS A 97 -9.17 21.25 11.78
N GLY A 98 -8.61 20.04 11.61
CA GLY A 98 -8.74 19.27 10.37
C GLY A 98 -10.19 18.85 10.08
N ARG A 99 -10.95 18.43 11.11
CA ARG A 99 -12.38 18.08 10.97
C ARG A 99 -13.22 19.27 10.50
N LYS A 100 -12.97 20.46 11.04
CA LYS A 100 -13.72 21.69 10.72
C LYS A 100 -13.30 22.35 9.40
N TYR A 101 -12.16 21.98 8.82
CA TYR A 101 -11.67 22.59 7.59
C TYR A 101 -12.65 22.37 6.42
N LYS A 102 -13.01 23.43 5.68
CA LYS A 102 -13.94 23.36 4.54
C LYS A 102 -13.44 24.09 3.28
N GLY A 103 -12.24 24.65 3.34
CA GLY A 103 -11.67 25.41 2.23
C GLY A 103 -11.25 24.55 1.04
N SER A 104 -10.80 25.22 0.00
CA SER A 104 -10.30 24.60 -1.22
C SER A 104 -8.94 23.91 -1.00
N ARG A 105 -8.43 23.24 -2.04
CA ARG A 105 -7.11 22.62 -2.02
C ARG A 105 -5.99 23.65 -1.92
N THR A 106 -6.10 24.76 -2.66
CA THR A 106 -5.09 25.83 -2.66
C THR A 106 -5.04 26.55 -1.32
N GLU A 107 -6.20 26.91 -0.78
CA GLU A 107 -6.33 27.52 0.56
C GLU A 107 -5.71 26.62 1.65
N LEU A 108 -5.87 25.30 1.52
CA LEU A 108 -5.34 24.34 2.48
C LEU A 108 -3.82 24.34 2.41
N SER A 109 -3.26 24.16 1.22
CA SER A 109 -1.81 24.09 1.02
C SER A 109 -1.12 25.37 1.45
N GLU A 110 -1.68 26.54 1.14
CA GLU A 110 -1.12 27.84 1.54
C GLU A 110 -1.11 28.00 3.07
N ALA A 111 -2.24 27.69 3.72
CA ALA A 111 -2.35 27.78 5.18
C ALA A 111 -1.42 26.77 5.89
N VAL A 112 -1.26 25.58 5.33
CA VAL A 112 -0.37 24.54 5.85
C VAL A 112 1.10 24.95 5.69
N TYR A 113 1.51 25.37 4.48
CA TYR A 113 2.91 25.73 4.21
C TYR A 113 3.37 26.97 4.94
N LYS A 114 2.49 27.94 5.19
CA LYS A 114 2.78 29.10 6.04
C LYS A 114 3.29 28.70 7.43
N ILE A 115 2.84 27.54 7.94
CA ILE A 115 3.24 27.01 9.24
C ILE A 115 4.40 26.02 9.09
N SER A 116 4.32 25.09 8.14
CA SER A 116 5.26 23.97 8.06
C SER A 116 6.63 24.35 7.48
N LEU A 117 6.70 25.25 6.48
CA LEU A 117 7.98 25.62 5.85
C LEU A 117 8.96 26.30 6.84
N PRO A 118 8.55 27.26 7.69
CA PRO A 118 9.45 27.82 8.70
C PRO A 118 9.91 26.79 9.73
N GLN A 119 9.08 25.80 10.07
CA GLN A 119 9.46 24.73 10.98
C GLN A 119 10.52 23.81 10.35
N TRP A 120 10.36 23.46 9.06
CA TRP A 120 11.37 22.73 8.32
C TRP A 120 12.70 23.48 8.24
N GLN A 121 12.67 24.79 7.98
CA GLN A 121 13.89 25.61 7.96
C GLN A 121 14.63 25.56 9.30
N LYS A 122 13.92 25.76 10.42
CA LYS A 122 14.50 25.67 11.77
C LYS A 122 15.14 24.31 12.05
N LYS A 123 14.46 23.22 11.67
CA LYS A 123 14.99 21.86 11.82
C LYS A 123 16.27 21.65 11.01
N ILE A 124 16.28 22.08 9.74
CA ILE A 124 17.46 21.98 8.87
C ILE A 124 18.65 22.76 9.48
N GLU A 125 18.40 23.95 10.03
CA GLU A 125 19.44 24.76 10.68
C GLU A 125 19.97 24.12 11.96
N GLN A 126 19.10 23.51 12.78
CA GLN A 126 19.51 22.78 13.99
C GLN A 126 20.36 21.57 13.65
N ASN A 127 19.94 20.77 12.67
CA ASN A 127 20.65 19.55 12.29
C ASN A 127 22.00 19.85 11.58
N LYS A 128 22.14 21.02 10.93
CA LYS A 128 23.44 21.48 10.40
C LYS A 128 24.45 21.79 11.51
N LYS A 129 23.98 22.25 12.68
CA LYS A 129 24.84 22.54 13.83
C LYS A 129 25.34 21.28 14.53
N SER A 130 24.58 20.17 14.49
CA SER A 130 24.95 18.88 15.08
C SER A 130 25.85 18.00 14.20
N LYS A 131 26.39 18.51 13.07
CA LYS A 131 27.25 17.76 12.13
C LYS A 131 26.64 16.46 11.57
N GLU A 132 25.33 16.29 11.62
CA GLU A 132 24.65 15.18 10.94
C GLU A 132 24.32 15.56 9.49
N SER A 133 25.29 15.36 8.60
CA SER A 133 25.15 15.64 7.17
C SER A 133 24.39 14.51 6.44
N ASN A 134 23.06 14.39 6.64
CA ASN A 134 22.16 13.63 5.73
C ASN A 134 20.65 13.86 6.04
N ILE A 135 20.22 15.11 6.16
CA ILE A 135 18.89 15.47 6.70
C ILE A 135 17.75 15.31 5.68
N ASP A 136 17.97 15.65 4.41
CA ASP A 136 16.91 15.56 3.37
C ASP A 136 16.44 14.11 3.11
N ILE A 137 17.22 13.13 3.56
CA ILE A 137 16.99 11.70 3.35
C ILE A 137 16.38 11.09 4.62
N ARG A 138 16.90 11.39 5.81
CA ARG A 138 16.54 10.69 7.07
C ARG A 138 15.15 10.98 7.64
N GLU A 139 14.58 12.17 7.48
CA GLU A 139 13.28 12.51 8.13
C GLU A 139 12.05 12.26 7.24
N ALA A 140 12.21 12.27 5.90
CA ALA A 140 11.21 11.67 5.02
C ALA A 140 11.16 10.15 5.22
N GLU A 141 12.33 9.56 5.55
CA GLU A 141 12.50 8.14 5.82
C GLU A 141 11.89 7.68 7.17
N SER A 142 11.77 8.56 8.17
CA SER A 142 11.42 8.15 9.54
C SER A 142 9.93 8.00 9.82
N LEU A 143 9.04 8.39 8.90
CA LEU A 143 7.61 8.35 9.14
C LEU A 143 6.91 7.10 8.59
N ASP A 144 7.54 6.30 7.73
CA ASP A 144 7.10 4.95 7.30
C ASP A 144 8.19 4.22 6.45
N ASP A 145 9.31 4.84 6.00
CA ASP A 145 10.22 4.19 5.03
C ASP A 145 11.13 3.10 5.64
N LEU A 146 11.41 3.11 6.95
CA LEU A 146 12.14 2.01 7.58
C LEU A 146 11.37 0.67 7.49
N GLU A 147 10.05 0.71 7.34
CA GLU A 147 9.20 -0.48 7.19
C GLU A 147 9.00 -0.93 5.74
N GLU A 148 9.43 -0.18 4.73
CA GLU A 148 9.15 -0.52 3.31
C GLU A 148 10.38 -0.95 2.50
N ASP A 149 11.60 -0.90 3.05
CA ASP A 149 12.84 -1.28 2.33
C ASP A 149 12.84 -2.75 1.86
N TRP A 150 12.11 -3.63 2.55
CA TRP A 150 11.99 -5.05 2.16
C TRP A 150 10.97 -5.30 1.05
N LYS A 151 9.97 -4.42 0.86
CA LYS A 151 8.89 -4.62 -0.12
C LYS A 151 9.42 -4.64 -1.55
N GLY A 152 10.33 -3.73 -1.88
CA GLY A 152 10.94 -3.63 -3.22
C GLY A 152 11.71 -4.89 -3.65
N PRO A 153 12.70 -5.37 -2.87
CA PRO A 153 13.40 -6.63 -3.15
C PRO A 153 12.44 -7.83 -3.26
N LEU A 154 11.47 -7.94 -2.35
CA LEU A 154 10.52 -9.05 -2.36
C LEU A 154 9.63 -9.04 -3.62
N LEU A 155 9.13 -7.88 -4.04
CA LEU A 155 8.35 -7.75 -5.28
C LEU A 155 9.17 -8.21 -6.50
N ASN A 156 10.46 -7.84 -6.58
CA ASN A 156 11.32 -8.31 -7.67
C ASN A 156 11.54 -9.83 -7.62
N ALA A 157 11.70 -10.40 -6.42
CA ALA A 157 11.82 -11.85 -6.27
C ALA A 157 10.57 -12.56 -6.80
N LEU A 158 9.37 -12.05 -6.51
CA LEU A 158 8.10 -12.57 -7.04
C LEU A 158 8.03 -12.44 -8.57
N LEU A 159 8.45 -11.31 -9.13
CA LEU A 159 8.45 -11.08 -10.58
C LEU A 159 9.42 -12.00 -11.34
N ASN A 160 10.48 -12.47 -10.68
CA ASN A 160 11.45 -13.41 -11.24
C ASN A 160 11.00 -14.88 -11.17
N LEU A 161 9.87 -15.19 -10.52
CA LEU A 161 9.29 -16.53 -10.55
C LEU A 161 8.69 -16.83 -11.93
N SER A 162 8.76 -18.10 -12.35
CA SER A 162 7.96 -18.55 -13.50
C SER A 162 6.46 -18.45 -13.16
N PRO A 163 5.55 -18.32 -14.15
CA PRO A 163 4.11 -18.25 -13.91
C PRO A 163 3.59 -19.38 -13.00
N GLY A 164 3.88 -20.64 -13.32
CA GLY A 164 3.46 -21.77 -12.48
C GLY A 164 4.08 -21.78 -11.08
N LYS A 165 5.31 -21.30 -10.91
CA LYS A 165 5.91 -21.16 -9.56
C LYS A 165 5.26 -20.06 -8.74
N PHE A 166 4.82 -18.97 -9.38
CA PHE A 166 4.05 -17.91 -8.74
C PHE A 166 2.63 -18.39 -8.34
N GLU A 167 1.98 -19.18 -9.18
CA GLU A 167 0.69 -19.81 -8.86
C GLU A 167 0.82 -20.73 -7.63
N LEU A 168 1.83 -21.61 -7.59
CA LEU A 168 2.12 -22.46 -6.42
C LEU A 168 2.41 -21.64 -5.16
N PHE A 169 3.16 -20.53 -5.30
CA PHE A 169 3.42 -19.61 -4.19
C PHE A 169 2.12 -19.01 -3.63
N CYS A 170 1.23 -18.54 -4.51
CA CYS A 170 -0.04 -17.95 -4.11
C CYS A 170 -0.96 -18.98 -3.45
N ARG A 171 -0.96 -20.23 -3.92
CA ARG A 171 -1.67 -21.33 -3.25
C ARG A 171 -1.15 -21.56 -1.84
N ALA A 172 0.17 -21.63 -1.66
CA ALA A 172 0.77 -21.77 -0.33
C ALA A 172 0.38 -20.61 0.61
N LEU A 173 0.34 -19.37 0.09
CA LEU A 173 -0.11 -18.21 0.85
C LEU A 173 -1.57 -18.32 1.27
N VAL A 174 -2.46 -18.67 0.34
CA VAL A 174 -3.90 -18.79 0.61
C VAL A 174 -4.19 -19.97 1.55
N ALA A 175 -3.40 -21.05 1.51
CA ALA A 175 -3.46 -22.12 2.50
C ALA A 175 -3.09 -21.62 3.92
N LYS A 176 -2.09 -20.75 4.05
CA LYS A 176 -1.77 -20.07 5.33
C LYS A 176 -2.88 -19.12 5.81
N MET A 177 -3.76 -18.70 4.91
CA MET A 177 -4.96 -17.92 5.20
C MET A 177 -6.18 -18.79 5.56
N ASN A 178 -5.96 -20.06 5.94
CA ASN A 178 -6.99 -21.04 6.32
C ASN A 178 -7.94 -21.48 5.21
N VAL A 179 -7.48 -21.46 3.95
CA VAL A 179 -8.19 -22.13 2.85
C VAL A 179 -7.69 -23.56 2.73
N ASP A 180 -8.61 -24.51 2.87
CA ASP A 180 -8.39 -25.95 2.68
C ASP A 180 -8.34 -26.23 1.18
N LEU A 181 -7.13 -26.30 0.60
CA LEU A 181 -6.94 -26.43 -0.84
C LEU A 181 -7.21 -27.85 -1.32
N ASP A 182 -7.93 -27.94 -2.43
CA ASP A 182 -8.11 -29.20 -3.15
C ASP A 182 -6.88 -29.45 -4.04
N GLU A 183 -6.18 -30.56 -3.80
CA GLU A 183 -5.00 -30.96 -4.56
C GLU A 183 -5.36 -31.56 -5.94
N THR A 184 -6.63 -31.87 -6.18
CA THR A 184 -7.10 -32.45 -7.44
C THR A 184 -7.69 -31.42 -8.40
N ILE A 185 -8.22 -30.31 -7.86
CA ILE A 185 -8.86 -29.25 -8.64
C ILE A 185 -7.92 -28.03 -8.72
N GLY A 186 -7.61 -27.58 -9.95
CA GLY A 186 -6.73 -26.43 -10.18
C GLY A 186 -5.23 -26.71 -10.01
N THR A 187 -4.79 -27.97 -9.95
CA THR A 187 -3.37 -28.41 -10.02
C THR A 187 -2.89 -28.73 -11.43
N SER A 188 -3.81 -28.88 -12.39
CA SER A 188 -3.47 -29.07 -13.79
C SER A 188 -2.80 -27.81 -14.33
N LEU A 189 -1.50 -27.88 -14.64
CA LEU A 189 -0.73 -26.87 -15.37
C LEU A 189 -1.35 -26.49 -16.74
N THR A 190 -2.43 -27.16 -17.12
CA THR A 190 -3.21 -26.96 -18.33
C THR A 190 -4.53 -26.26 -18.00
N GLY A 191 -4.49 -24.92 -18.00
CA GLY A 191 -5.58 -24.03 -18.40
C GLY A 191 -7.03 -24.50 -18.26
N ASP A 192 -7.49 -24.82 -17.05
CA ASP A 192 -8.91 -25.14 -16.76
C ASP A 192 -9.82 -23.90 -16.76
N GLY A 193 -9.61 -23.00 -17.72
CA GLY A 193 -10.50 -21.88 -17.97
C GLY A 193 -10.36 -20.69 -17.03
N GLY A 194 -9.22 -20.56 -16.33
CA GLY A 194 -8.87 -19.36 -15.57
C GLY A 194 -8.94 -19.48 -14.05
N VAL A 195 -8.87 -20.69 -13.48
CA VAL A 195 -8.70 -20.92 -12.04
C VAL A 195 -7.36 -21.60 -11.80
N ASP A 196 -6.53 -21.00 -10.94
CA ASP A 196 -5.16 -21.44 -10.63
C ASP A 196 -5.10 -22.18 -9.27
N GLY A 197 -6.23 -22.21 -8.55
CA GLY A 197 -6.40 -23.00 -7.32
C GLY A 197 -7.86 -23.03 -6.88
N TYR A 198 -8.24 -24.08 -6.18
CA TYR A 198 -9.59 -24.25 -5.65
C TYR A 198 -9.51 -24.85 -4.25
N GLY A 199 -10.47 -24.51 -3.40
CA GLY A 199 -10.50 -25.01 -2.04
C GLY A 199 -11.75 -24.58 -1.29
N TYR A 200 -11.66 -24.69 0.02
CA TYR A 200 -12.79 -24.49 0.91
C TYR A 200 -12.39 -23.60 2.08
N ILE A 201 -13.23 -22.63 2.41
CA ILE A 201 -13.15 -21.92 3.69
C ILE A 201 -14.19 -22.53 4.62
N LYS A 202 -13.73 -22.95 5.79
CA LYS A 202 -14.60 -23.44 6.86
C LYS A 202 -14.66 -22.35 7.93
N THR A 203 -15.84 -21.76 8.11
CA THR A 203 -16.12 -20.83 9.22
C THR A 203 -17.09 -21.52 10.15
N ASP A 204 -16.79 -21.52 11.45
CA ASP A 204 -17.55 -22.24 12.48
C ASP A 204 -17.61 -23.77 12.24
N ASP A 205 -18.34 -24.49 13.09
CA ASP A 205 -18.44 -25.95 13.02
C ASP A 205 -19.32 -26.48 11.87
N PHE A 206 -19.97 -25.61 11.08
CA PHE A 206 -21.02 -26.04 10.13
C PHE A 206 -21.05 -25.35 8.76
N ARG A 207 -20.29 -24.27 8.52
CA ARG A 207 -20.31 -23.58 7.22
C ARG A 207 -19.02 -23.85 6.44
N THR A 208 -19.19 -24.47 5.28
CA THR A 208 -18.12 -24.66 4.29
C THR A 208 -18.50 -23.90 3.02
N ALA A 209 -17.62 -23.01 2.57
CA ALA A 209 -17.80 -22.24 1.34
C ALA A 209 -16.72 -22.60 0.33
N ARG A 210 -17.11 -22.73 -0.95
CA ARG A 210 -16.18 -23.02 -2.06
C ARG A 210 -15.46 -21.75 -2.49
N VAL A 211 -14.14 -21.83 -2.67
CA VAL A 211 -13.29 -20.70 -3.05
C VAL A 211 -12.47 -21.03 -4.28
N ALA A 212 -12.53 -20.17 -5.29
CA ALA A 212 -11.64 -20.21 -6.43
C ALA A 212 -10.54 -19.16 -6.30
N ILE A 213 -9.37 -19.47 -6.81
CA ILE A 213 -8.17 -18.62 -6.74
C ILE A 213 -7.66 -18.41 -8.16
N GLN A 214 -7.28 -17.17 -8.47
CA GLN A 214 -6.54 -16.82 -9.67
C GLN A 214 -5.32 -15.99 -9.27
N ALA A 215 -4.16 -16.36 -9.79
CA ALA A 215 -2.89 -15.72 -9.53
C ALA A 215 -2.26 -15.26 -10.86
N LYS A 216 -2.05 -13.95 -11.00
CA LYS A 216 -1.48 -13.34 -12.21
C LYS A 216 -0.21 -12.58 -11.89
N ARG A 217 0.94 -13.08 -12.36
CA ARG A 217 2.21 -12.35 -12.32
C ARG A 217 2.24 -11.30 -13.42
N TRP A 218 1.80 -10.09 -13.10
CA TRP A 218 1.75 -8.95 -14.03
C TRP A 218 2.88 -7.96 -13.77
N ASN A 219 3.30 -7.26 -14.82
CA ASN A 219 4.24 -6.16 -14.68
C ASN A 219 3.59 -5.06 -13.82
N PRO A 220 4.27 -4.55 -12.77
CA PRO A 220 3.78 -3.46 -11.91
C PRO A 220 3.31 -2.19 -12.63
N SER A 221 3.77 -1.96 -13.87
CA SER A 221 3.36 -0.82 -14.68
C SER A 221 1.95 -0.98 -15.28
N ASN A 222 1.42 -2.21 -15.35
CA ASN A 222 0.16 -2.54 -16.01
C ASN A 222 -0.88 -2.94 -14.98
N SER A 223 -1.87 -2.07 -14.73
CA SER A 223 -3.01 -2.38 -13.86
C SER A 223 -3.90 -3.48 -14.47
N VAL A 224 -4.42 -4.37 -13.63
CA VAL A 224 -5.41 -5.38 -14.01
C VAL A 224 -6.77 -4.71 -14.23
N SER A 225 -7.34 -4.88 -15.42
CA SER A 225 -8.60 -4.25 -15.84
C SER A 225 -9.83 -5.12 -15.55
N SER A 226 -11.02 -4.51 -15.62
CA SER A 226 -12.30 -5.20 -15.34
C SER A 226 -12.55 -6.47 -16.18
N PRO A 227 -12.14 -6.57 -17.47
CA PRO A 227 -12.35 -7.81 -18.23
C PRO A 227 -11.67 -9.04 -17.62
N GLU A 228 -10.52 -8.88 -16.97
CA GLU A 228 -9.86 -9.99 -16.29
C GLU A 228 -10.66 -10.45 -15.06
N ILE A 229 -11.28 -9.52 -14.33
CA ILE A 229 -12.15 -9.82 -13.20
C ILE A 229 -13.43 -10.52 -13.67
N ASP A 230 -14.03 -10.05 -14.76
CA ASP A 230 -15.24 -10.66 -15.33
C ASP A 230 -14.97 -12.05 -15.88
N LYS A 231 -13.83 -12.23 -16.55
CA LYS A 231 -13.36 -13.54 -17.01
C LYS A 231 -13.15 -14.51 -15.84
N PHE A 232 -12.54 -14.05 -14.74
CA PHE A 232 -12.38 -14.86 -13.54
C PHE A 232 -13.73 -15.24 -12.94
N ARG A 233 -14.69 -14.30 -12.88
CA ARG A 233 -16.05 -14.58 -12.39
C ARG A 233 -16.73 -15.69 -13.21
N GLY A 234 -16.59 -15.66 -14.53
CA GLY A 234 -17.08 -16.74 -15.39
C GLY A 234 -16.38 -18.09 -15.16
N ALA A 235 -15.11 -18.07 -14.76
CA ALA A 235 -14.40 -19.29 -14.37
C ALA A 235 -14.93 -19.85 -13.03
N MET A 236 -15.22 -18.98 -12.06
CA MET A 236 -15.84 -19.35 -10.77
C MET A 236 -17.18 -20.08 -10.94
N ASP A 237 -17.96 -19.73 -11.96
CA ASP A 237 -19.24 -20.38 -12.27
C ASP A 237 -19.08 -21.86 -12.61
N LYS A 238 -18.02 -22.24 -13.33
CA LYS A 238 -17.73 -23.62 -13.70
C LYS A 238 -17.50 -24.52 -12.49
N PHE A 239 -16.84 -23.97 -11.47
CA PHE A 239 -16.54 -24.67 -10.21
C PHE A 239 -17.57 -24.42 -9.11
N ARG A 240 -18.65 -23.68 -9.40
CA ARG A 240 -19.66 -23.26 -8.42
C ARG A 240 -19.04 -22.65 -7.15
N ALA A 241 -17.95 -21.91 -7.33
CA ALA A 241 -17.28 -21.22 -6.23
C ALA A 241 -18.15 -20.07 -5.74
N GLU A 242 -18.30 -19.95 -4.42
CA GLU A 242 -19.08 -18.89 -3.78
C GLU A 242 -18.27 -17.60 -3.64
N TYR A 243 -16.95 -17.73 -3.47
CA TYR A 243 -16.01 -16.62 -3.35
C TYR A 243 -14.83 -16.79 -4.30
N GLY A 244 -14.30 -15.67 -4.77
CA GLY A 244 -13.09 -15.61 -5.59
C GLY A 244 -11.97 -14.87 -4.86
N ILE A 245 -10.73 -15.30 -5.06
CA ILE A 245 -9.53 -14.56 -4.67
C ILE A 245 -8.71 -14.31 -5.94
N PHE A 246 -8.52 -13.04 -6.30
CA PHE A 246 -7.67 -12.65 -7.42
C PHE A 246 -6.41 -11.99 -6.89
N ILE A 247 -5.26 -12.60 -7.17
CA ILE A 247 -3.94 -12.19 -6.67
C ILE A 247 -3.09 -11.71 -7.84
N THR A 248 -2.44 -10.55 -7.69
CA THR A 248 -1.54 -10.01 -8.71
C THR A 248 -0.32 -9.35 -8.08
N THR A 249 0.79 -9.29 -8.84
CA THR A 249 1.97 -8.48 -8.50
C THR A 249 1.84 -7.02 -8.92
N SER A 250 0.71 -6.64 -9.53
CA SER A 250 0.42 -5.28 -9.99
C SER A 250 -0.74 -4.65 -9.20
N THR A 251 -1.32 -3.56 -9.67
CA THR A 251 -2.53 -2.93 -9.11
C THR A 251 -3.78 -3.33 -9.90
N PHE A 252 -4.95 -2.94 -9.41
CA PHE A 252 -6.23 -3.08 -10.11
C PHE A 252 -6.73 -1.71 -10.56
N THR A 253 -7.40 -1.67 -11.71
CA THR A 253 -8.09 -0.45 -12.11
C THR A 253 -9.30 -0.16 -11.23
N ARG A 254 -9.73 1.10 -11.15
CA ARG A 254 -10.96 1.51 -10.46
C ARG A 254 -12.15 0.72 -10.97
N ASP A 255 -12.22 0.46 -12.26
CA ASP A 255 -13.29 -0.34 -12.85
C ASP A 255 -13.16 -1.83 -12.51
N ALA A 256 -11.95 -2.37 -12.37
CA ALA A 256 -11.74 -3.73 -11.86
C ALA A 256 -12.19 -3.86 -10.39
N ILE A 257 -11.92 -2.84 -9.56
CA ILE A 257 -12.36 -2.78 -8.16
C ILE A 257 -13.90 -2.67 -8.08
N LYS A 258 -14.53 -1.87 -8.95
CA LYS A 258 -16.00 -1.84 -9.04
C LYS A 258 -16.56 -3.20 -9.48
N ALA A 259 -15.96 -3.81 -10.50
CA ALA A 259 -16.38 -5.10 -11.02
C ALA A 259 -16.28 -6.20 -9.96
N SER A 260 -15.21 -6.24 -9.16
CA SER A 260 -15.02 -7.29 -8.15
C SER A 260 -16.09 -7.31 -7.06
N ARG A 261 -16.75 -6.16 -6.83
CA ARG A 261 -17.86 -5.96 -5.89
C ARG A 261 -19.24 -6.12 -6.55
N ALA A 262 -19.30 -6.19 -7.88
CA ALA A 262 -20.53 -6.32 -8.64
C ALA A 262 -20.96 -7.79 -8.80
N GLY A 263 -22.26 -8.02 -8.87
CA GLY A 263 -22.86 -9.35 -9.05
C GLY A 263 -23.10 -10.09 -7.73
N THR A 264 -23.47 -11.37 -7.84
CA THR A 264 -23.84 -12.21 -6.70
C THR A 264 -22.64 -12.82 -5.98
N ARG A 265 -21.49 -12.92 -6.65
CA ARG A 265 -20.27 -13.56 -6.12
C ARG A 265 -19.15 -12.53 -6.07
N VAL A 266 -18.70 -12.25 -4.86
CA VAL A 266 -17.68 -11.23 -4.61
C VAL A 266 -16.30 -11.81 -4.87
N ILE A 267 -15.44 -11.00 -5.49
CA ILE A 267 -14.03 -11.34 -5.73
C ILE A 267 -13.18 -10.48 -4.80
N THR A 268 -12.42 -11.14 -3.91
CA THR A 268 -11.41 -10.49 -3.09
C THR A 268 -10.19 -10.19 -3.94
N LEU A 269 -9.79 -8.93 -3.99
CA LEU A 269 -8.63 -8.46 -4.74
C LEU A 269 -7.41 -8.35 -3.82
N ILE A 270 -6.31 -8.98 -4.20
CA ILE A 270 -5.01 -8.88 -3.54
C ILE A 270 -4.01 -8.34 -4.56
N ASP A 271 -3.73 -7.04 -4.45
CA ASP A 271 -2.75 -6.36 -5.30
C ASP A 271 -1.31 -6.58 -4.82
N GLY A 272 -0.35 -6.04 -5.56
CA GLY A 272 1.07 -6.21 -5.28
C GLY A 272 1.46 -5.75 -3.88
N ASP A 273 0.95 -4.60 -3.41
CA ASP A 273 1.29 -4.09 -2.07
C ASP A 273 0.68 -4.97 -0.97
N HIS A 274 -0.61 -5.30 -1.09
CA HIS A 274 -1.30 -6.18 -0.14
C HIS A 274 -0.70 -7.60 -0.11
N LEU A 275 -0.26 -8.11 -1.26
CA LEU A 275 0.42 -9.40 -1.37
C LEU A 275 1.70 -9.43 -0.51
N LEU A 276 2.54 -8.40 -0.61
CA LEU A 276 3.78 -8.32 0.16
C LEU A 276 3.50 -8.32 1.67
N GLU A 277 2.47 -7.59 2.10
CA GLU A 277 2.05 -7.55 3.50
C GLU A 277 1.55 -8.90 4.01
N LEU A 278 0.77 -9.62 3.22
CA LEU A 278 0.33 -10.97 3.57
C LEU A 278 1.51 -11.93 3.67
N ILE A 279 2.50 -11.81 2.79
CA ILE A 279 3.73 -12.62 2.86
C ILE A 279 4.48 -12.36 4.17
N ALA A 280 4.63 -11.10 4.56
CA ALA A 280 5.27 -10.75 5.83
C ALA A 280 4.44 -11.20 7.03
N LYS A 281 3.12 -11.01 7.01
CA LYS A 281 2.20 -11.40 8.08
C LYS A 281 2.23 -12.91 8.36
N TYR A 282 2.27 -13.72 7.31
CA TYR A 282 2.30 -15.18 7.42
C TYR A 282 3.72 -15.78 7.36
N GLU A 283 4.74 -14.91 7.31
CA GLU A 283 6.16 -15.27 7.20
C GLU A 283 6.42 -16.33 6.11
N LEU A 284 5.71 -16.23 4.98
CA LEU A 284 5.78 -17.23 3.92
C LEU A 284 7.08 -17.09 3.13
N TYR A 285 8.02 -18.01 3.36
CA TYR A 285 9.35 -18.03 2.72
C TYR A 285 10.16 -16.74 2.95
N VAL A 286 9.85 -16.01 4.03
CA VAL A 286 10.60 -14.84 4.50
C VAL A 286 10.87 -15.01 5.99
N THR A 287 11.94 -14.39 6.49
CA THR A 287 12.30 -14.45 7.91
C THR A 287 12.43 -13.04 8.46
N LYS A 288 11.77 -12.78 9.58
CA LYS A 288 11.90 -11.51 10.30
C LYS A 288 13.30 -11.41 10.91
N LYS A 289 14.10 -10.46 10.44
CA LYS A 289 15.40 -10.15 11.04
C LYS A 289 15.21 -9.12 12.15
N VAL A 290 15.38 -9.52 13.40
CA VAL A 290 15.42 -8.59 14.54
C VAL A 290 16.81 -7.95 14.58
N ILE A 291 16.88 -6.62 14.43
CA ILE A 291 18.13 -5.87 14.58
C ILE A 291 18.14 -5.32 16.01
N THR A 292 18.99 -5.86 16.88
CA THR A 292 19.29 -5.24 18.17
C THR A 292 20.24 -4.07 17.91
N THR A 293 19.78 -2.86 18.22
CA THR A 293 20.61 -1.64 18.18
C THR A 293 20.91 -1.19 19.61
N TYR A 294 21.96 -0.39 19.75
CA TYR A 294 22.33 0.25 21.01
C TYR A 294 22.22 1.76 20.81
N GLU A 295 21.50 2.42 21.70
CA GLU A 295 21.45 3.88 21.79
C GLU A 295 22.40 4.32 22.91
N LEU A 296 23.03 5.47 22.73
CA LEU A 296 23.83 6.07 23.80
C LEU A 296 22.88 6.59 24.88
N ASP A 297 23.24 6.35 26.13
CA ASP A 297 22.50 6.81 27.30
C ASP A 297 22.90 8.25 27.66
N ASP A 298 22.09 8.93 28.48
CA ASP A 298 22.23 10.33 28.89
C ASP A 298 23.62 10.63 29.49
N PHE A 299 24.28 9.61 30.04
CA PHE A 299 25.66 9.68 30.53
C PHE A 299 26.66 10.24 29.50
N PHE A 300 26.41 10.04 28.21
CA PHE A 300 27.29 10.51 27.12
C PHE A 300 26.87 11.87 26.54
N GLU A 301 25.77 12.46 27.02
CA GLU A 301 25.29 13.79 26.61
C GLU A 301 25.72 14.89 27.58
N ASP A 302 25.98 14.54 28.85
CA ASP A 302 26.43 15.49 29.87
C ASP A 302 27.96 15.71 29.81
N GLU A 303 28.39 16.94 29.51
CA GLU A 303 29.77 17.38 29.73
C GLU A 303 30.00 17.67 31.22
N ASN A 304 30.43 16.66 31.97
CA ASN A 304 31.15 16.85 33.24
C ASN A 304 32.65 16.67 33.04
#